data_AF-A0A534RNW4-F1
#
_entry.id   AF-A0A534RNW4-F1
#
_cell.length_a   1.000
_cell.length_b   1.000
_cell.length_c   1.000
_cell.angle_alpha   90.00
_cell.angle_beta   90.00
_cell.angle_gamma   90.00
#
_symmetry.space_group_name_H-M   'P 1'
#
loop_
_entity.id
_entity.type
_entity.pdbx_description
1 polymer ?
#
loop_
_entity_poly.entity_id
_entity_poly.type
_entity_poly.pdbx_seq_one_letter_code
_entity_poly.pdbx_strand_id
1 'polypeptide(L)'
;MGVLRARAYIAGRDAVSDEELPFLEHVLWRDPAERAQVRDTIRELLLGYEDEVRVLLFQSRELRDYAFREWDSSELRTRAAVEAHTKIRNILGKVDAILAQARTGGRPLDRVEALKHEILQIQQEMLARL
;
A
#
# COMPACT_ATOMS: atom_id res chain seq x y z
N MET A 1 -1.69 3.79 -27.36
CA MET A 1 -0.24 3.95 -27.11
C MET A 1 0.38 5.23 -27.70
N GLY A 2 0.00 5.68 -28.91
CA GLY A 2 0.59 6.90 -29.51
C GLY A 2 0.42 8.17 -28.68
N VAL A 3 -0.74 8.34 -28.04
CA VAL A 3 -1.06 9.54 -27.24
C VAL A 3 -0.21 9.65 -25.97
N LEU A 4 0.02 8.55 -25.25
CA LEU A 4 0.88 8.55 -24.07
C LEU A 4 2.35 8.82 -24.45
N ARG A 5 2.83 8.22 -25.54
CA ARG A 5 4.18 8.47 -26.07
C ARG A 5 4.37 9.92 -26.51
N ALA A 6 3.37 10.51 -27.16
CA ALA A 6 3.39 11.91 -27.55
C ALA A 6 3.46 12.84 -26.33
N ARG A 7 2.70 12.55 -25.27
CA ARG A 7 2.76 13.33 -24.02
C ARG A 7 4.11 13.20 -23.33
N ALA A 8 4.65 11.99 -23.21
CA ALA A 8 5.99 11.76 -22.65
C ALA A 8 7.06 12.54 -23.43
N TYR A 9 7.01 12.47 -24.77
CA TYR A 9 7.92 13.21 -25.64
C TYR A 9 7.80 14.72 -25.49
N ILE A 10 6.57 15.26 -25.42
CA ILE A 10 6.32 16.69 -25.14
C ILE A 10 6.85 17.09 -23.75
N ALA A 11 6.79 16.19 -22.78
CA ALA A 11 7.35 16.39 -21.44
C ALA A 11 8.89 16.21 -21.39
N GLY A 12 9.56 16.02 -22.53
CA GLY A 12 11.01 15.86 -22.61
C GLY A 12 11.51 14.47 -22.22
N ARG A 13 10.62 13.48 -22.13
CA ARG A 13 10.94 12.09 -21.81
C ARG A 13 10.91 11.22 -23.06
N ASP A 14 11.81 10.24 -23.10
CA ASP A 14 11.92 9.23 -24.16
C ASP A 14 11.02 8.00 -23.90
N ALA A 15 10.55 7.83 -22.66
CA ALA A 15 9.67 6.76 -22.24
C ALA A 15 8.41 7.27 -21.52
N VAL A 16 7.31 6.52 -21.67
CA VAL A 16 6.07 6.72 -20.91
C VAL A 16 6.30 6.23 -19.48
N SER A 17 5.92 7.04 -18.50
CA SER A 17 5.97 6.70 -17.08
C SER A 17 4.56 6.61 -16.48
N ASP A 18 4.48 6.26 -15.20
CA ASP A 18 3.20 6.19 -14.48
C ASP A 18 2.51 7.56 -14.36
N GLU A 19 3.24 8.67 -14.51
CA GLU A 19 2.67 10.02 -14.50
C GLU A 19 1.77 10.31 -15.71
N GLU A 20 1.94 9.56 -16.79
CA GLU A 20 1.08 9.61 -17.97
C GLU A 20 -0.19 8.78 -17.80
N LEU A 21 -0.24 7.80 -16.90
CA LEU A 21 -1.36 6.88 -16.75
C LEU A 21 -2.67 7.56 -16.32
N PRO A 22 -2.68 8.59 -15.45
CA PRO A 22 -3.89 9.38 -15.20
C PRO A 22 -4.50 9.99 -16.47
N PHE A 23 -3.70 10.25 -17.51
CA PHE A 23 -4.20 10.77 -18.80
C PHE A 23 -5.13 9.80 -19.53
N LEU A 24 -5.05 8.51 -19.23
CA LEU A 24 -5.93 7.50 -19.81
C LEU A 24 -7.41 7.79 -19.49
N GLU A 25 -7.70 8.56 -18.44
CA GLU A 25 -9.05 9.01 -18.10
C GLU A 25 -9.69 9.88 -19.20
N HIS A 26 -8.90 10.41 -20.13
CA HIS A 26 -9.36 11.23 -21.24
C HIS A 26 -9.47 10.47 -22.57
N VAL A 27 -9.03 9.21 -22.61
CA VAL A 27 -8.89 8.43 -23.87
C VAL A 27 -9.69 7.13 -23.84
N LEU A 28 -10.01 6.60 -22.64
CA LEU A 28 -10.64 5.30 -22.49
C LEU A 28 -12.18 5.31 -22.44
N TRP A 29 -12.82 6.48 -22.39
CA TRP A 29 -14.29 6.59 -22.45
C TRP A 29 -14.80 6.68 -23.89
N ARG A 30 -15.98 6.10 -24.15
CA ARG A 30 -16.69 6.20 -25.44
C ARG A 30 -17.82 7.24 -25.37
N ASP A 31 -18.37 7.44 -24.18
CA ASP A 31 -19.36 8.45 -23.85
C ASP A 31 -18.82 9.37 -22.73
N PRO A 32 -18.99 10.71 -22.81
CA PRO A 32 -18.62 11.62 -21.73
C PRO A 32 -19.15 11.24 -20.33
N ALA A 33 -20.30 10.56 -20.24
CA ALA A 33 -20.86 10.06 -18.98
C ALA A 33 -19.97 8.98 -18.31
N GLU A 34 -19.21 8.22 -19.09
CA GLU A 34 -18.31 7.16 -18.59
C GLU A 34 -17.04 7.74 -17.95
N ARG A 35 -16.74 9.03 -18.13
CA ARG A 35 -15.49 9.65 -17.68
C ARG A 35 -15.23 9.47 -16.18
N ALA A 36 -16.29 9.57 -15.36
CA ALA A 36 -16.18 9.37 -13.92
C ALA A 36 -15.81 7.91 -13.58
N GLN A 37 -16.51 6.95 -14.18
CA GLN A 37 -16.25 5.53 -13.99
C GLN A 37 -14.82 5.15 -14.42
N VAL A 38 -14.41 5.58 -15.61
CA VAL A 38 -13.06 5.31 -16.15
C VAL A 38 -11.98 5.89 -15.24
N ARG A 39 -12.13 7.15 -14.78
CA ARG A 39 -11.21 7.76 -13.83
C ARG A 39 -11.11 6.95 -12.54
N ASP A 40 -12.24 6.55 -11.98
CA ASP A 40 -12.29 5.88 -10.69
C ASP A 40 -11.64 4.48 -10.81
N THR A 41 -11.90 3.75 -11.89
CA THR A 41 -11.22 2.47 -12.21
C THR A 41 -9.71 2.64 -12.40
N ILE A 42 -9.25 3.68 -13.11
CA ILE A 42 -7.82 3.95 -13.27
C ILE A 42 -7.18 4.25 -11.91
N ARG A 43 -7.82 5.08 -11.07
CA ARG A 43 -7.31 5.39 -9.73
C ARG A 43 -7.25 4.15 -8.85
N GLU A 44 -8.28 3.32 -8.84
CA GLU A 44 -8.30 2.07 -8.09
C GLU A 44 -7.17 1.13 -8.55
N LEU A 45 -6.95 1.00 -9.86
CA LEU A 45 -5.85 0.21 -10.40
C LEU A 45 -4.47 0.78 -10.04
N LEU A 46 -4.31 2.10 -10.00
CA LEU A 46 -3.02 2.77 -9.77
C LEU A 46 -2.70 3.02 -8.30
N LEU A 47 -3.69 3.12 -7.42
CA LEU A 47 -3.51 3.54 -6.03
C LEU A 47 -4.21 2.63 -5.02
N GLY A 48 -5.15 1.76 -5.44
CA GLY A 48 -5.92 0.93 -4.52
C GLY A 48 -5.04 0.04 -3.64
N TYR A 49 -3.94 -0.50 -4.19
CA TYR A 49 -2.99 -1.31 -3.44
C TYR A 49 -2.17 -0.50 -2.41
N GLU A 50 -1.92 0.79 -2.66
CA GLU A 50 -1.28 1.68 -1.68
C GLU A 50 -2.22 1.91 -0.50
N ASP A 51 -3.50 2.18 -0.77
CA ASP A 51 -4.51 2.37 0.27
C ASP A 51 -4.76 1.10 1.09
N GLU A 52 -4.76 -0.08 0.47
CA GLU A 52 -4.82 -1.36 1.18
C GLU A 52 -3.65 -1.50 2.18
N VAL A 53 -2.44 -1.15 1.79
CA VAL A 53 -1.26 -1.24 2.66
C VAL A 53 -1.29 -0.17 3.75
N ARG A 54 -1.86 1.02 3.50
CA ARG A 54 -2.09 2.03 4.55
C ARG A 54 -3.05 1.53 5.62
N VAL A 55 -4.11 0.81 5.25
CA VAL A 55 -5.03 0.17 6.20
C VAL A 55 -4.28 -0.87 7.05
N LEU A 56 -3.41 -1.67 6.45
CA LEU A 56 -2.58 -2.64 7.17
C LEU A 56 -1.57 -1.98 8.13
N LEU A 57 -1.01 -0.83 7.77
CA LEU A 57 -0.17 -0.03 8.66
C LEU A 57 -0.98 0.50 9.86
N PHE A 58 -2.19 1.00 9.62
CA PHE A 58 -3.08 1.43 10.70
C PHE A 58 -3.37 0.30 11.69
N GLN A 59 -3.73 -0.89 11.18
CA GLN A 59 -3.93 -2.08 12.01
C GLN A 59 -2.68 -2.46 12.81
N SER A 60 -1.49 -2.31 12.21
CA SER A 60 -0.22 -2.59 12.91
C SER A 60 0.03 -1.61 14.06
N ARG A 61 -0.33 -0.33 13.90
CA ARG A 61 -0.26 0.68 14.97
C ARG A 61 -1.24 0.36 16.10
N GLU A 62 -2.47 -0.05 15.79
CA GLU A 62 -3.44 -0.48 16.80
C GLU A 62 -2.96 -1.72 17.59
N LEU A 63 -2.32 -2.68 16.91
CA LEU A 63 -1.76 -3.87 17.56
C LEU A 63 -0.62 -3.54 18.51
N ARG A 64 0.23 -2.58 18.14
CA ARG A 64 1.27 -2.04 19.02
C ARG A 64 0.67 -1.41 20.25
N ASP A 65 -0.34 -0.55 20.07
CA ASP A 65 -0.97 0.16 21.18
C ASP A 65 -1.71 -0.83 22.11
N TYR A 66 -2.34 -1.87 21.55
CA TYR A 66 -2.89 -3.00 22.30
C TYR A 66 -1.82 -3.75 23.12
N ALA A 67 -0.66 -4.05 22.53
CA ALA A 67 0.41 -4.75 23.22
C ALA A 67 1.03 -3.91 24.35
N PHE A 68 1.11 -2.60 24.17
CA PHE A 68 1.79 -1.67 25.09
C PHE A 68 0.90 -1.04 26.17
N ARG A 69 -0.41 -1.29 26.14
CA ARG A 69 -1.29 -0.86 27.22
C ARG A 69 -0.88 -1.48 28.56
N GLU A 70 -1.38 -0.90 29.65
CA GLU A 70 -1.22 -1.49 30.97
C GLU A 70 -2.05 -2.78 31.10
N TRP A 71 -1.45 -3.78 31.74
CA TRP A 71 -2.06 -5.09 31.95
C TRP A 71 -2.05 -5.42 33.43
N ASP A 72 -3.12 -6.06 33.91
CA ASP A 72 -3.28 -6.43 35.33
C ASP A 72 -2.23 -7.45 35.81
N SER A 73 -1.62 -8.20 34.88
CA SER A 73 -0.59 -9.19 35.20
C SER A 73 0.47 -9.28 34.11
N SER A 74 1.67 -9.73 34.52
CA SER A 74 2.76 -10.01 33.57
C SER A 74 2.38 -11.12 32.58
N GLU A 75 1.54 -12.08 32.96
CA GLU A 75 1.08 -13.15 32.08
C GLU A 75 0.20 -12.58 30.95
N LEU A 76 -0.76 -11.71 31.30
CA LEU A 76 -1.62 -11.06 30.32
C LEU A 76 -0.82 -10.16 29.36
N ARG A 77 0.17 -9.43 29.88
CA ARG A 77 1.09 -8.64 29.06
C ARG A 77 1.85 -9.50 28.05
N THR A 78 2.44 -10.60 28.50
CA THR A 78 3.19 -11.52 27.63
C THR A 78 2.27 -12.14 26.57
N ARG A 79 1.06 -12.58 26.95
CA ARG A 79 0.08 -13.13 26.01
C ARG A 79 -0.30 -12.10 24.93
N ALA A 80 -0.59 -10.86 25.34
CA ALA A 80 -0.94 -9.79 24.41
C ALA A 80 0.19 -9.45 23.44
N ALA A 81 1.43 -9.39 23.93
CA ALA A 81 2.59 -9.16 23.09
C ALA A 81 2.78 -10.28 22.05
N VAL A 82 2.69 -11.55 22.45
CA VAL A 82 2.79 -12.71 21.53
C VAL A 82 1.67 -12.70 20.48
N GLU A 83 0.44 -12.38 20.89
CA GLU A 83 -0.70 -12.28 19.99
C GLU A 83 -0.49 -11.17 18.95
N ALA A 84 -0.12 -9.97 19.40
CA ALA A 84 0.12 -8.83 18.54
C ALA A 84 1.27 -9.09 17.56
N HIS A 85 2.37 -9.71 18.01
CA HIS A 85 3.48 -10.14 17.16
C HIS A 85 3.05 -11.10 16.05
N THR A 86 2.22 -12.08 16.39
CA THR A 86 1.70 -13.05 15.42
C THR A 86 0.83 -12.36 14.37
N LYS A 87 -0.04 -11.43 14.81
CA LYS A 87 -0.90 -10.65 13.92
C LYS A 87 -0.09 -9.75 12.98
N ILE A 88 0.94 -9.06 13.48
CA ILE A 88 1.83 -8.22 12.65
C ILE A 88 2.58 -9.06 11.62
N ARG A 89 3.07 -10.26 11.99
CA ARG A 89 3.69 -11.18 11.02
C ARG A 89 2.75 -11.54 9.89
N ASN A 90 1.47 -11.80 10.19
CA ASN A 90 0.45 -12.07 9.17
C ASN A 90 0.17 -10.84 8.29
N ILE A 91 0.17 -9.64 8.88
CA ILE A 91 0.04 -8.38 8.13
C ILE A 91 1.20 -8.23 7.13
N LEU A 92 2.44 -8.43 7.57
CA LEU A 92 3.62 -8.38 6.70
C LEU A 92 3.52 -9.36 5.53
N GLY A 93 3.03 -10.58 5.79
CA GLY A 93 2.76 -11.56 4.73
C GLY A 93 1.71 -11.09 3.71
N LYS A 94 0.68 -10.35 4.14
CA LYS A 94 -0.29 -9.73 3.23
C LYS A 94 0.33 -8.60 2.43
N VAL A 95 1.13 -7.73 3.05
CA VAL A 95 1.85 -6.66 2.35
C VAL A 95 2.79 -7.23 1.29
N ASP A 96 3.48 -8.33 1.58
CA ASP A 96 4.33 -9.04 0.61
C ASP A 96 3.53 -9.57 -0.58
N ALA A 97 2.33 -10.12 -0.34
CA ALA A 97 1.45 -10.56 -1.41
C ALA A 97 0.97 -9.39 -2.29
N ILE A 98 0.60 -8.25 -1.68
CA ILE A 98 0.20 -7.04 -2.41
C ILE A 98 1.36 -6.50 -3.25
N LEU A 99 2.58 -6.42 -2.69
CA LEU A 99 3.78 -6.01 -3.42
C LEU A 99 4.09 -6.94 -4.60
N ALA A 100 3.94 -8.26 -4.42
CA ALA A 100 4.15 -9.22 -5.49
C ALA A 100 3.14 -9.02 -6.64
N GLN A 101 1.87 -8.78 -6.32
CA GLN A 101 0.82 -8.48 -7.32
C GLN A 101 1.03 -7.13 -8.01
N ALA A 102 1.42 -6.10 -7.26
CA ALA A 102 1.70 -4.78 -7.83
C ALA A 102 2.91 -4.83 -8.78
N ARG A 103 3.94 -5.62 -8.43
CA ARG A 103 5.15 -5.82 -9.26
C ARG A 103 4.84 -6.50 -10.58
N THR A 104 3.99 -7.53 -10.59
CA THR A 104 3.59 -8.20 -11.86
C THR A 104 2.74 -7.28 -12.74
N GLY A 105 2.03 -6.31 -12.14
CA GLY A 105 1.29 -5.27 -12.84
C GLY A 105 2.13 -4.08 -13.31
N GLY A 106 3.44 -4.06 -13.05
CA GLY A 106 4.33 -2.95 -13.40
C GLY A 106 4.02 -1.64 -12.65
N ARG A 107 3.39 -1.73 -11.48
CA ARG A 107 2.97 -0.57 -10.68
C ARG A 107 4.13 0.00 -9.86
N PRO A 108 4.13 1.30 -9.54
CA PRO A 108 5.18 1.92 -8.73
C PRO A 108 5.11 1.40 -7.28
N LEU A 109 6.26 0.99 -6.71
CA LEU A 109 6.27 0.30 -5.41
C LEU A 109 6.86 1.13 -4.26
N ASP A 110 7.56 2.24 -4.54
CA ASP A 110 8.36 2.98 -3.56
C ASP A 110 7.58 3.37 -2.29
N ARG A 111 6.35 3.88 -2.47
CA ARG A 111 5.48 4.25 -1.35
C ARG A 111 5.05 3.06 -0.52
N VAL A 112 4.75 1.95 -1.17
CA VAL A 112 4.32 0.72 -0.49
C VAL A 112 5.49 0.08 0.25
N GLU A 113 6.69 0.11 -0.33
CA GLU A 113 7.92 -0.32 0.34
C GLU A 113 8.24 0.53 1.58
N ALA A 114 8.01 1.85 1.51
CA ALA A 114 8.13 2.73 2.67
C ALA A 114 7.12 2.37 3.78
N LEU A 115 5.84 2.15 3.43
CA LEU A 115 4.82 1.72 4.40
C LEU A 115 5.14 0.35 5.01
N LYS A 116 5.65 -0.60 4.21
CA LYS A 116 6.14 -1.89 4.70
C LYS A 116 7.27 -1.70 5.71
N HIS A 117 8.19 -0.78 5.44
CA HIS A 117 9.30 -0.49 6.35
C HIS A 117 8.81 0.03 7.70
N GLU A 118 7.80 0.90 7.73
CA GLU A 118 7.16 1.34 8.98
C GLU A 118 6.56 0.15 9.77
N ILE A 119 5.89 -0.78 9.10
CA ILE A 119 5.33 -1.98 9.76
C ILE A 119 6.45 -2.85 10.36
N LEU A 120 7.57 -2.99 9.64
CA LEU A 120 8.75 -3.71 10.15
C LEU A 120 9.35 -3.03 11.39
N GLN A 121 9.41 -1.70 11.40
CA GLN A 121 9.87 -0.95 12.57
C GLN A 121 8.97 -1.18 13.78
N ILE A 122 7.64 -1.15 13.61
CA ILE A 122 6.68 -1.47 14.67
C ILE A 122 6.94 -2.88 15.23
N GLN A 123 7.16 -3.86 14.36
CA GLN A 123 7.48 -5.23 14.78
C GLN A 123 8.76 -5.28 15.63
N GLN A 124 9.82 -4.59 15.19
CA GLN A 124 11.10 -4.56 15.91
C GLN A 124 10.97 -3.88 17.28
N GLU A 125 10.27 -2.74 17.36
CA GLU A 125 9.98 -2.03 18.62
C GLU A 125 9.25 -2.94 19.61
N MET A 126 8.28 -3.72 19.13
CA MET A 126 7.56 -4.66 19.98
C MET A 126 8.40 -5.86 20.40
N LEU A 127 9.36 -6.32 19.59
CA LEU A 127 10.25 -7.43 19.96
C LEU A 127 11.25 -6.99 21.03
N ALA A 128 11.73 -5.75 20.96
CA ALA A 128 12.67 -5.20 21.95
C ALA A 128 12.06 -4.98 23.35
N ARG A 129 10.73 -5.08 23.49
CA ARG A 129 9.99 -4.87 24.74
C ARG A 129 9.42 -6.15 25.37
N LEU A 130 9.63 -7.30 24.72
CA LEU A 130 9.36 -8.62 25.30
C LEU A 130 10.42 -8.99 26.33
#